data_AF-A0A9D8H5W3-F1
#
_entry.id   AF-A0A9D8H5W3-F1
#
_cell.length_a   1.000
_cell.length_b   1.000
_cell.length_c   1.000
_cell.angle_alpha   90.00
_cell.angle_beta   90.00
_cell.angle_gamma   90.00
#
_symmetry.space_group_name_H-M   'P 1'
#
loop_
_entity.id
_entity.type
_entity.pdbx_description
1 polymer ?
#
loop_
_entity_poly.entity_id
_entity_poly.type
_entity_poly.pdbx_seq_one_letter_code
_entity_poly.pdbx_strand_id
1 'polypeptide(L)'
;MGAVPRAATGEQQVTLDFQARVLADSVSPEGHRLTTLEATFPRFILAEFNTHRVFSRNSASSRAIPVVKQLRRILESPFVPLEFGSNQPGMQAGPPLEGEAEAAARAEWLAARDDAVRHVLALVTTPGFVGPEDELPVALEKVEAAIKDPERPSEWLNVHKQIANRLLEPFMWHTVIVTATEWDNFWLLRDHPDAQPEIRRIAGLMREAWSSSEPARLAWGEWHLPLVDESDRGSPEIATEIDLVKVSAGRCARVSYLTHAGKRDLAADIELHDQLVESGHMSPLEHPAQPIGPSGAESPVWRGNFKGWCAYRKRIRGEANPLAQGTIFELDDLELKPRRGGSQGKAAA
;
A
#
# COMPACT_ATOMS: atom_id res chain seq x y z
N MET A 1 15.35 47.26 -22.67
CA MET A 1 14.81 46.77 -21.39
C MET A 1 14.19 45.42 -21.66
N GLY A 2 14.87 44.36 -21.22
CA GLY A 2 14.55 42.98 -21.56
C GLY A 2 13.30 42.49 -20.84
N ALA A 3 12.40 41.88 -21.60
CA ALA A 3 11.35 41.04 -21.06
C ALA A 3 11.99 39.75 -20.53
N VAL A 4 11.83 39.49 -19.24
CA VAL A 4 12.20 38.24 -18.59
C VAL A 4 11.15 37.19 -18.97
N PRO A 5 11.49 36.08 -19.65
CA PRO A 5 10.55 34.99 -19.82
C PRO A 5 10.43 34.22 -18.50
N ARG A 6 9.20 34.09 -18.00
CA ARG A 6 8.87 33.16 -16.91
C ARG A 6 9.13 31.74 -17.40
N ALA A 7 10.05 31.05 -16.75
CA ALA A 7 10.25 29.62 -16.93
C ALA A 7 9.00 28.88 -16.48
N ALA A 8 8.36 28.17 -17.40
CA ALA A 8 7.42 27.11 -17.08
C ALA A 8 8.23 25.96 -16.47
N THR A 9 8.13 25.78 -15.16
CA THR A 9 8.61 24.57 -14.50
C THR A 9 7.69 23.43 -14.92
N GLY A 10 8.13 22.65 -15.92
CA GLY A 10 7.51 21.39 -16.28
C GLY A 10 7.75 20.37 -15.18
N GLU A 11 6.82 20.26 -14.24
CA GLU A 11 6.66 19.02 -13.48
C GLU A 11 6.22 17.95 -14.50
N GLN A 12 7.10 16.99 -14.80
CA GLN A 12 6.71 15.82 -15.59
C GLN A 12 5.57 15.12 -14.87
N GLN A 13 4.39 15.12 -15.48
CA GLN A 13 3.22 14.44 -14.96
C GLN A 13 3.50 12.93 -14.97
N VAL A 14 3.83 12.36 -13.81
CA VAL A 14 4.15 10.93 -13.68
C VAL A 14 2.86 10.13 -13.79
N THR A 15 2.62 9.52 -14.94
CA THR A 15 1.54 8.54 -15.10
C THR A 15 1.88 7.27 -14.31
N LEU A 16 0.93 6.79 -13.49
CA LEU A 16 1.09 5.52 -12.77
C LEU A 16 0.87 4.33 -13.72
N ASP A 17 1.69 3.30 -13.58
CA ASP A 17 1.63 2.07 -14.37
C ASP A 17 2.06 0.86 -13.50
N PHE A 18 1.94 -0.35 -14.04
CA PHE A 18 2.49 -1.57 -13.46
C PHE A 18 3.99 -1.41 -13.24
N GLN A 19 4.44 -1.60 -12.01
CA GLN A 19 5.86 -1.48 -11.65
C GLN A 19 6.23 -2.54 -10.63
N ALA A 20 7.41 -3.11 -10.77
CA ALA A 20 8.00 -3.96 -9.76
C ALA A 20 9.48 -3.62 -9.60
N ARG A 21 9.97 -3.58 -8.35
CA ARG A 21 11.38 -3.33 -8.06
C ARG A 21 11.84 -4.07 -6.82
N VAL A 22 13.11 -4.46 -6.82
CA VAL A 22 13.79 -5.03 -5.65
C VAL A 22 14.16 -3.90 -4.69
N LEU A 23 13.71 -4.02 -3.44
CA LEU A 23 14.05 -3.09 -2.36
C LEU A 23 15.21 -3.60 -1.49
N ALA A 24 15.33 -4.92 -1.37
CA ALA A 24 16.49 -5.61 -0.82
C ALA A 24 16.47 -7.06 -1.30
N ASP A 25 17.65 -7.64 -1.46
CA ASP A 25 17.81 -9.01 -1.91
C ASP A 25 19.06 -9.60 -1.25
N SER A 26 18.87 -10.69 -0.51
CA SER A 26 19.91 -11.25 0.34
C SER A 26 19.90 -12.76 0.30
N VAL A 27 21.05 -13.38 0.55
CA VAL A 27 21.17 -14.83 0.66
C VAL A 27 21.90 -15.18 1.96
N SER A 28 21.33 -16.14 2.70
CA SER A 28 21.90 -16.60 3.97
C SER A 28 23.18 -17.43 3.74
N PRO A 29 23.99 -17.69 4.79
CA PRO A 29 25.14 -18.58 4.66
C PRO A 29 24.79 -20.01 4.19
N GLU A 30 23.56 -20.47 4.46
CA GLU A 30 23.02 -21.75 3.99
C GLU A 30 22.42 -21.71 2.57
N GLY A 31 22.42 -20.55 1.91
CA GLY A 31 21.94 -20.40 0.54
C GLY A 31 20.44 -20.10 0.40
N HIS A 32 19.74 -19.77 1.49
CA HIS A 32 18.33 -19.36 1.43
C HIS A 32 18.23 -17.89 1.01
N ARG A 33 17.70 -17.63 -0.19
CA ARG A 33 17.46 -16.27 -0.69
C ARG A 33 16.20 -15.67 -0.04
N LEU A 34 16.29 -14.43 0.40
CA LEU A 34 15.20 -13.61 0.90
C LEU A 34 15.17 -12.33 0.07
N THR A 35 14.02 -12.05 -0.55
CA THR A 35 13.87 -10.86 -1.39
C THR A 35 12.69 -10.04 -0.89
N THR A 36 12.86 -8.72 -0.86
CA THR A 36 11.79 -7.76 -0.65
C THR A 36 11.53 -6.99 -1.95
N LEU A 37 10.32 -7.10 -2.48
CA LEU A 37 9.87 -6.42 -3.69
C LEU A 37 8.85 -5.34 -3.32
N GLU A 38 8.87 -4.23 -4.05
CA GLU A 38 7.75 -3.32 -4.16
C GLU A 38 7.04 -3.60 -5.49
N ALA A 39 5.71 -3.68 -5.46
CA ALA A 39 4.89 -3.92 -6.64
C ALA A 39 3.70 -2.95 -6.66
N THR A 40 3.50 -2.27 -7.79
CA THR A 40 2.35 -1.40 -8.06
C THR A 40 1.47 -2.02 -9.14
N PHE A 41 0.18 -2.20 -8.83
CA PHE A 41 -0.82 -2.87 -9.67
C PHE A 41 -2.25 -2.39 -9.35
N PRO A 42 -3.27 -2.76 -10.13
CA PRO A 42 -4.65 -2.31 -9.91
C PRO A 42 -5.22 -2.83 -8.59
N ARG A 43 -5.92 -1.97 -7.84
CA ARG A 43 -6.35 -2.26 -6.47
C ARG A 43 -7.23 -3.51 -6.35
N PHE A 44 -8.01 -3.85 -7.36
CA PHE A 44 -8.87 -5.05 -7.33
C PHE A 44 -8.07 -6.37 -7.34
N ILE A 45 -6.83 -6.37 -7.88
CA ILE A 45 -5.95 -7.55 -7.87
C ILE A 45 -5.44 -7.91 -6.47
N LEU A 46 -5.50 -6.97 -5.51
CA LEU A 46 -4.99 -7.18 -4.15
C LEU A 46 -5.63 -8.40 -3.46
N ALA A 47 -6.92 -8.69 -3.74
CA ALA A 47 -7.60 -9.83 -3.15
C ALA A 47 -6.95 -11.16 -3.58
N GLU A 48 -6.65 -11.30 -4.86
CA GLU A 48 -5.97 -12.48 -5.41
C GLU A 48 -4.52 -12.58 -4.95
N PHE A 49 -3.80 -11.46 -4.98
CA PHE A 49 -2.42 -11.39 -4.47
C PHE A 49 -2.34 -11.86 -3.01
N ASN A 50 -3.34 -11.49 -2.19
CA ASN A 50 -3.38 -11.84 -0.77
C ASN A 50 -3.63 -13.33 -0.47
N THR A 51 -4.02 -14.14 -1.46
CA THR A 51 -4.19 -15.59 -1.30
C THR A 51 -2.87 -16.33 -1.09
N HIS A 52 -1.73 -15.72 -1.46
CA HIS A 52 -0.39 -16.27 -1.27
C HIS A 52 0.10 -16.03 0.16
N ARG A 53 -0.14 -17.00 1.03
CA ARG A 53 0.05 -16.87 2.49
C ARG A 53 1.52 -16.89 2.95
N VAL A 54 2.42 -17.42 2.13
CA VAL A 54 3.88 -17.47 2.42
C VAL A 54 4.55 -16.10 2.28
N PHE A 55 3.80 -15.05 1.93
CA PHE A 55 4.28 -13.68 1.79
C PHE A 55 4.01 -12.86 3.04
N SER A 56 5.05 -12.19 3.54
CA SER A 56 4.92 -11.06 4.47
C SER A 56 4.74 -9.77 3.68
N ARG A 57 3.73 -8.97 4.05
CA ARG A 57 3.21 -7.89 3.20
C ARG A 57 2.86 -6.64 3.99
N ASN A 58 3.16 -5.49 3.39
CA ASN A 58 2.63 -4.19 3.76
C ASN A 58 1.96 -3.55 2.56
N SER A 59 0.74 -3.03 2.76
CA SER A 59 -0.15 -2.58 1.69
C SER A 59 -0.65 -1.17 1.98
N ALA A 60 -0.70 -0.34 0.94
CA ALA A 60 -1.16 1.04 1.07
C ALA A 60 -2.64 1.14 1.51
N SER A 61 -2.93 1.89 2.58
CA SER A 61 -4.29 1.99 3.10
C SER A 61 -5.10 3.10 2.41
N SER A 62 -6.17 2.73 1.68
CA SER A 62 -7.15 3.70 1.13
C SER A 62 -7.87 4.50 2.22
N ARG A 63 -7.86 4.03 3.47
CA ARG A 63 -8.42 4.73 4.64
C ARG A 63 -7.50 5.84 5.14
N ALA A 64 -6.20 5.78 4.85
CA ALA A 64 -5.23 6.77 5.30
C ALA A 64 -5.19 7.99 4.37
N ILE A 65 -5.37 7.77 3.07
CA ILE A 65 -5.24 8.79 2.03
C ILE A 65 -6.46 9.74 2.03
N PRO A 66 -6.25 11.08 2.09
CA PRO A 66 -7.35 12.05 1.97
C PRO A 66 -8.16 11.87 0.68
N VAL A 67 -9.49 12.00 0.76
CA VAL A 67 -10.41 11.76 -0.38
C VAL A 67 -10.00 12.56 -1.61
N VAL A 68 -9.79 13.87 -1.44
CA VAL A 68 -9.41 14.78 -2.54
C VAL A 68 -8.13 14.33 -3.24
N LYS A 69 -7.12 13.91 -2.47
CA LYS A 69 -5.86 13.38 -3.04
C LYS A 69 -6.10 12.12 -3.85
N GLN A 70 -7.02 11.26 -3.41
CA GLN A 70 -7.37 10.04 -4.12
C GLN A 70 -8.16 10.33 -5.40
N LEU A 71 -9.09 11.28 -5.37
CA LEU A 71 -9.85 11.74 -6.53
C LEU A 71 -8.94 12.33 -7.60
N ARG A 72 -8.00 13.21 -7.20
CA ARG A 72 -7.01 13.80 -8.11
C ARG A 72 -6.23 12.73 -8.86
N ARG A 73 -5.70 11.73 -8.13
CA ARG A 73 -4.95 10.61 -8.72
C ARG A 73 -5.76 9.82 -9.74
N ILE A 74 -7.05 9.62 -9.50
CA ILE A 74 -7.93 8.87 -10.41
C ILE A 74 -8.27 9.68 -11.66
N LEU A 75 -8.38 11.00 -11.55
CA LEU A 75 -8.57 11.86 -12.72
C LEU A 75 -7.30 11.95 -13.57
N GLU A 76 -6.13 12.01 -12.94
CA GLU A 76 -4.83 12.15 -13.62
C GLU A 76 -4.26 10.84 -14.16
N SER A 77 -4.44 9.73 -13.44
CA SER A 77 -3.93 8.41 -13.81
C SER A 77 -4.83 7.30 -13.27
N PRO A 78 -6.04 7.14 -13.85
CA PRO A 78 -6.87 6.01 -13.53
C PRO A 78 -6.21 4.72 -14.00
N PHE A 79 -6.48 3.62 -13.31
CA PHE A 79 -6.30 2.33 -13.93
C PHE A 79 -7.36 2.12 -15.03
N VAL A 80 -6.91 1.60 -16.17
CA VAL A 80 -7.76 1.08 -17.24
C VAL A 80 -7.29 -0.34 -17.57
N PRO A 81 -8.20 -1.33 -17.71
CA PRO A 81 -7.86 -2.70 -18.09
C PRO A 81 -6.86 -2.79 -19.23
N LEU A 82 -5.93 -3.75 -19.13
CA LEU A 82 -4.92 -3.99 -20.18
C LEU A 82 -5.60 -4.40 -21.49
N GLU A 83 -6.68 -5.16 -21.37
CA GLU A 83 -7.53 -5.61 -22.46
C GLU A 83 -8.97 -5.78 -21.95
N PHE A 84 -9.93 -5.70 -22.88
CA PHE A 84 -11.33 -6.04 -22.61
C PHE A 84 -11.65 -7.33 -23.35
N GLY A 85 -11.59 -8.47 -22.66
CA GLY A 85 -11.89 -9.77 -23.27
C GLY A 85 -13.39 -9.97 -23.53
N SER A 86 -13.72 -10.60 -24.64
CA SER A 86 -15.10 -10.93 -25.01
C SER A 86 -15.76 -11.92 -24.03
N ASN A 87 -17.08 -11.80 -23.86
CA ASN A 87 -17.83 -12.67 -22.93
C ASN A 87 -18.00 -14.09 -23.49
N GLN A 88 -17.70 -15.11 -22.69
CA GLN A 88 -17.89 -16.52 -23.02
C GLN A 88 -18.11 -17.36 -21.74
N PRO A 89 -18.67 -18.59 -21.85
CA PRO A 89 -18.80 -19.48 -20.70
C PRO A 89 -17.43 -19.86 -20.09
N GLY A 90 -17.36 -19.91 -18.76
CA GLY A 90 -16.14 -20.28 -18.03
C GLY A 90 -15.62 -19.14 -17.14
N MET A 91 -14.42 -19.32 -16.58
CA MET A 91 -13.77 -18.32 -15.72
C MET A 91 -12.90 -17.33 -16.50
N GLN A 92 -12.58 -17.63 -17.77
CA GLN A 92 -11.64 -16.87 -18.58
C GLN A 92 -12.35 -16.14 -19.69
N ALA A 93 -11.91 -14.91 -19.96
CA ALA A 93 -12.42 -14.13 -21.07
C ALA A 93 -12.04 -14.76 -22.43
N GLY A 94 -12.84 -14.49 -23.45
CA GLY A 94 -12.48 -14.81 -24.83
C GLY A 94 -11.44 -13.83 -25.39
N PRO A 95 -11.22 -13.82 -26.71
CA PRO A 95 -10.30 -12.87 -27.33
C PRO A 95 -10.61 -11.42 -26.95
N PRO A 96 -9.59 -10.55 -26.83
CA PRO A 96 -9.78 -9.11 -26.64
C PRO A 96 -10.71 -8.52 -27.71
N LEU A 97 -11.53 -7.55 -27.29
CA LEU A 97 -12.22 -6.66 -28.21
C LEU A 97 -11.19 -5.85 -29.01
N GLU A 98 -11.52 -5.51 -30.25
CA GLU A 98 -10.68 -4.74 -31.16
C GLU A 98 -11.46 -3.59 -31.81
N GLY A 99 -10.74 -2.60 -32.33
CA GLY A 99 -11.33 -1.48 -33.10
C GLY A 99 -12.37 -0.68 -32.29
N GLU A 100 -13.51 -0.40 -32.91
CA GLU A 100 -14.57 0.42 -32.31
C GLU A 100 -15.14 -0.20 -31.02
N ALA A 101 -15.17 -1.52 -30.90
CA ALA A 101 -15.69 -2.19 -29.70
C ALA A 101 -14.76 -2.02 -28.49
N GLU A 102 -13.44 -2.09 -28.69
CA GLU A 102 -12.46 -1.79 -27.61
C GLU A 102 -12.55 -0.33 -27.19
N ALA A 103 -12.59 0.58 -28.17
CA ALA A 103 -12.69 2.01 -27.91
C ALA A 103 -13.96 2.35 -27.12
N ALA A 104 -15.09 1.72 -27.47
CA ALA A 104 -16.36 1.88 -26.75
C ALA A 104 -16.28 1.32 -25.31
N ALA A 105 -15.70 0.13 -25.12
CA ALA A 105 -15.52 -0.46 -23.79
C ALA A 105 -14.63 0.40 -22.88
N ARG A 106 -13.53 0.94 -23.43
CA ARG A 106 -12.64 1.87 -22.75
C ARG A 106 -13.36 3.18 -22.39
N ALA A 107 -14.15 3.72 -23.31
CA ALA A 107 -14.93 4.94 -23.05
C ALA A 107 -15.95 4.72 -21.92
N GLU A 108 -16.65 3.59 -21.93
CA GLU A 108 -17.63 3.22 -20.88
C GLU A 108 -16.94 3.05 -19.51
N TRP A 109 -15.77 2.40 -19.47
CA TRP A 109 -14.98 2.27 -18.24
C TRP A 109 -14.61 3.63 -17.65
N LEU A 110 -14.20 4.58 -18.49
CA LEU A 110 -13.83 5.94 -18.07
C LEU A 110 -15.07 6.78 -17.68
N ALA A 111 -16.21 6.57 -18.32
CA ALA A 111 -17.48 7.17 -17.92
C ALA A 111 -17.90 6.68 -16.53
N ALA A 112 -17.80 5.37 -16.26
CA ALA A 112 -18.09 4.80 -14.94
C ALA A 112 -17.14 5.34 -13.84
N ARG A 113 -15.86 5.58 -14.17
CA ARG A 113 -14.92 6.28 -13.29
C ARG A 113 -15.41 7.68 -12.96
N ASP A 114 -15.84 8.45 -13.97
CA ASP A 114 -16.30 9.82 -13.79
C ASP A 114 -17.55 9.89 -12.92
N ASP A 115 -18.48 8.95 -13.10
CA ASP A 115 -19.67 8.84 -12.25
C ASP A 115 -19.32 8.44 -10.82
N ALA A 116 -18.38 7.51 -10.64
CA ALA A 116 -17.87 7.19 -9.31
C ALA A 116 -17.23 8.41 -8.63
N VAL A 117 -16.46 9.23 -9.37
CA VAL A 117 -15.90 10.49 -8.87
C VAL A 117 -17.01 11.45 -8.47
N ARG A 118 -18.04 11.67 -9.31
CA ARG A 118 -19.20 12.52 -8.97
C ARG A 118 -19.89 12.04 -7.70
N HIS A 119 -20.13 10.74 -7.57
CA HIS A 119 -20.77 10.18 -6.39
C HIS A 119 -19.91 10.34 -5.13
N VAL A 120 -18.59 10.19 -5.22
CA VAL A 120 -17.71 10.48 -4.08
C VAL A 120 -17.72 11.96 -3.73
N LEU A 121 -17.70 12.86 -4.71
CA LEU A 121 -17.82 14.31 -4.48
C LEU A 121 -19.15 14.62 -3.77
N ALA A 122 -20.27 14.03 -4.19
CA ALA A 122 -21.56 14.16 -3.52
C ALA A 122 -21.54 13.62 -2.07
N LEU A 123 -20.85 12.50 -1.80
CA LEU A 123 -20.72 11.93 -0.46
C LEU A 123 -19.93 12.83 0.52
N VAL A 124 -18.93 13.56 0.04
CA VAL A 124 -18.17 14.50 0.88
C VAL A 124 -18.78 15.90 0.91
N THR A 125 -19.70 16.19 -0.01
CA THR A 125 -20.47 17.44 -0.11
C THR A 125 -21.97 17.15 0.06
N THR A 126 -22.80 17.51 -0.92
CA THR A 126 -24.23 17.20 -0.97
C THR A 126 -24.59 16.67 -2.38
N PRO A 127 -25.61 15.80 -2.53
CA PRO A 127 -26.09 15.37 -3.84
C PRO A 127 -26.40 16.57 -4.76
N GLY A 128 -25.91 16.52 -5.99
CA GLY A 128 -26.09 17.61 -6.97
C GLY A 128 -25.12 18.79 -6.82
N PHE A 129 -24.19 18.78 -5.86
CA PHE A 129 -23.14 19.80 -5.76
C PHE A 129 -22.24 19.86 -7.01
N VAL A 130 -22.00 18.69 -7.62
CA VAL A 130 -21.35 18.55 -8.92
C VAL A 130 -22.37 17.99 -9.88
N GLY A 131 -22.75 18.78 -10.87
CA GLY A 131 -23.69 18.44 -11.92
C GLY A 131 -23.10 17.50 -12.97
N PRO A 132 -23.94 16.98 -13.88
CA PRO A 132 -23.50 16.09 -14.95
C PRO A 132 -22.55 16.79 -15.94
N GLU A 133 -22.80 18.07 -16.22
CA GLU A 133 -22.02 18.90 -17.17
C GLU A 133 -20.78 19.56 -16.53
N ASP A 134 -20.59 19.42 -15.22
CA ASP A 134 -19.44 20.02 -14.55
C ASP A 134 -18.15 19.28 -14.91
N GLU A 135 -17.11 20.03 -15.29
CA GLU A 135 -15.78 19.50 -15.50
C GLU A 135 -15.18 19.02 -14.16
N LEU A 136 -14.93 17.71 -14.05
CA LEU A 136 -14.49 17.08 -12.80
C LEU A 136 -13.22 17.68 -12.18
N PRO A 137 -12.17 18.03 -12.94
CA PRO A 137 -11.00 18.69 -12.35
C PRO A 137 -11.34 20.03 -11.69
N VAL A 138 -12.19 20.84 -12.33
CA VAL A 138 -12.64 22.13 -11.80
C VAL A 138 -13.52 21.93 -10.57
N ALA A 139 -14.44 20.97 -10.62
CA ALA A 139 -15.28 20.62 -9.49
C ALA A 139 -14.46 20.14 -8.28
N LEU A 140 -13.43 19.32 -8.52
CA LEU A 140 -12.53 18.84 -7.47
C LEU A 140 -11.76 19.98 -6.80
N GLU A 141 -11.24 20.95 -7.54
CA GLU A 141 -10.56 22.12 -6.97
C GLU A 141 -11.51 22.95 -6.09
N LYS A 142 -12.77 23.14 -6.51
CA LYS A 142 -13.79 23.81 -5.68
C LYS A 142 -14.04 23.06 -4.38
N VAL A 143 -14.18 21.73 -4.43
CA VAL A 143 -14.39 20.90 -3.25
C VAL A 143 -13.16 20.89 -2.33
N GLU A 144 -11.95 20.85 -2.88
CA GLU A 144 -10.72 20.93 -2.08
C GLU A 144 -10.64 22.23 -1.29
N ALA A 145 -10.94 23.37 -1.94
CA ALA A 145 -10.97 24.66 -1.28
C ALA A 145 -12.03 24.70 -0.16
N ALA A 146 -13.24 24.21 -0.43
CA ALA A 146 -14.35 24.23 0.51
C ALA A 146 -14.18 23.26 1.71
N ILE A 147 -13.53 22.10 1.53
CA ILE A 147 -13.26 21.17 2.65
C ILE A 147 -12.29 21.78 3.68
N LYS A 148 -11.43 22.71 3.26
CA LYS A 148 -10.49 23.42 4.15
C LYS A 148 -11.16 24.56 4.94
N ASP A 149 -12.37 24.94 4.56
CA ASP A 149 -13.12 26.02 5.21
C ASP A 149 -13.75 25.53 6.53
N PRO A 150 -13.41 26.15 7.68
CA PRO A 150 -14.04 25.83 8.97
C PRO A 150 -15.54 26.16 8.99
N GLU A 151 -16.03 27.06 8.14
CA GLU A 151 -17.45 27.44 7.99
C GLU A 151 -18.17 26.63 6.90
N ARG A 152 -17.66 25.43 6.57
CA ARG A 152 -18.27 24.56 5.57
C ARG A 152 -19.77 24.32 5.83
N PRO A 153 -20.58 24.18 4.77
CA PRO A 153 -22.02 24.10 4.93
C PRO A 153 -22.45 22.88 5.77
N SER A 154 -23.34 23.12 6.74
CA SER A 154 -23.78 22.09 7.71
C SER A 154 -24.56 20.94 7.08
N GLU A 155 -25.14 21.17 5.90
CA GLU A 155 -25.91 20.21 5.12
C GLU A 155 -25.04 19.21 4.35
N TRP A 156 -23.72 19.40 4.32
CA TRP A 156 -22.82 18.43 3.69
C TRP A 156 -22.83 17.11 4.44
N LEU A 157 -22.97 16.02 3.69
CA LEU A 157 -22.95 14.65 4.20
C LEU A 157 -21.62 14.34 4.90
N ASN A 158 -20.51 14.91 4.41
CA ASN A 158 -19.18 14.81 5.00
C ASN A 158 -18.78 13.34 5.33
N VAL A 159 -19.07 12.42 4.40
CA VAL A 159 -18.76 11.00 4.60
C VAL A 159 -17.25 10.80 4.68
N HIS A 160 -16.82 10.08 5.73
CA HIS A 160 -15.41 9.85 5.97
C HIS A 160 -14.76 8.98 4.88
N LYS A 161 -13.48 9.26 4.58
CA LYS A 161 -12.63 8.57 3.58
C LYS A 161 -12.63 7.04 3.68
N GLN A 162 -12.86 6.49 4.87
CA GLN A 162 -12.95 5.03 5.09
C GLN A 162 -14.05 4.36 4.25
N ILE A 163 -15.12 5.10 3.95
CA ILE A 163 -16.24 4.63 3.14
C ILE A 163 -16.25 5.32 1.77
N ALA A 164 -16.06 6.64 1.71
CA ALA A 164 -16.14 7.39 0.45
C ALA A 164 -15.18 6.85 -0.62
N ASN A 165 -13.93 6.55 -0.26
CA ASN A 165 -12.92 6.05 -1.21
C ASN A 165 -13.23 4.65 -1.76
N ARG A 166 -14.22 3.91 -1.24
CA ARG A 166 -14.50 2.54 -1.67
C ARG A 166 -15.11 2.47 -3.07
N LEU A 167 -15.90 3.46 -3.46
CA LEU A 167 -16.51 3.54 -4.80
C LEU A 167 -15.47 3.67 -5.92
N LEU A 168 -14.25 4.05 -5.55
CA LEU A 168 -13.18 4.37 -6.48
C LEU A 168 -12.22 3.19 -6.69
N GLU A 169 -12.29 2.14 -5.86
CA GLU A 169 -11.33 1.01 -5.87
C GLU A 169 -11.11 0.37 -7.26
N PRO A 170 -12.12 0.23 -8.15
CA PRO A 170 -11.90 -0.32 -9.50
C PRO A 170 -10.88 0.46 -10.35
N PHE A 171 -10.77 1.77 -10.11
CA PHE A 171 -9.95 2.69 -10.92
C PHE A 171 -8.63 3.06 -10.26
N MET A 172 -8.34 2.49 -9.08
CA MET A 172 -7.14 2.81 -8.30
C MET A 172 -5.96 1.92 -8.66
N TRP A 173 -4.78 2.54 -8.72
CA TRP A 173 -3.51 1.85 -8.52
C TRP A 173 -3.26 1.59 -7.03
N HIS A 174 -2.49 0.55 -6.75
CA HIS A 174 -2.17 0.10 -5.41
C HIS A 174 -0.74 -0.41 -5.34
N THR A 175 -0.01 0.00 -4.30
CA THR A 175 1.37 -0.42 -4.07
C THR A 175 1.45 -1.31 -2.83
N VAL A 176 2.21 -2.39 -2.94
CA VAL A 176 2.55 -3.30 -1.84
C VAL A 176 4.05 -3.46 -1.73
N ILE A 177 4.53 -3.61 -0.50
CA ILE A 177 5.85 -4.17 -0.20
C ILE A 177 5.62 -5.62 0.23
N VAL A 178 6.37 -6.54 -0.36
CA VAL A 178 6.27 -7.97 -0.10
C VAL A 178 7.65 -8.58 0.10
N THR A 179 7.82 -9.36 1.16
CA THR A 179 9.04 -10.11 1.46
C THR A 179 8.74 -11.60 1.49
N ALA A 180 9.57 -12.40 0.82
CA ALA A 180 9.43 -13.85 0.83
C ALA A 180 10.74 -14.58 0.51
N THR A 181 10.79 -15.83 0.94
CA THR A 181 11.83 -16.81 0.56
C THR A 181 11.37 -17.70 -0.60
N GLU A 182 10.11 -18.12 -0.58
CA GLU A 182 9.52 -19.00 -1.60
C GLU A 182 8.62 -18.20 -2.54
N TRP A 183 8.99 -18.14 -3.82
CA TRP A 183 8.26 -17.40 -4.85
C TRP A 183 7.66 -18.31 -5.95
N ASP A 184 8.16 -19.53 -6.09
CA ASP A 184 7.84 -20.41 -7.22
C ASP A 184 6.36 -20.69 -7.39
N ASN A 185 5.62 -20.90 -6.28
CA ASN A 185 4.17 -21.07 -6.33
C ASN A 185 3.44 -19.83 -6.89
N PHE A 186 3.93 -18.63 -6.58
CA PHE A 186 3.35 -17.39 -7.10
C PHE A 186 3.62 -17.27 -8.60
N TRP A 187 4.85 -17.50 -9.05
CA TRP A 187 5.19 -17.50 -10.47
C TRP A 187 4.37 -18.54 -11.24
N LEU A 188 4.33 -19.78 -10.75
CA LEU A 188 3.63 -20.89 -11.40
C LEU A 188 2.14 -20.59 -11.64
N LEU A 189 1.48 -19.95 -10.67
CA LEU A 189 0.05 -19.69 -10.72
C LEU A 189 -0.30 -18.37 -11.40
N ARG A 190 0.55 -17.35 -11.24
CA ARG A 190 0.21 -15.97 -11.60
C ARG A 190 0.95 -15.48 -12.83
N ASP A 191 2.18 -15.91 -13.07
CA ASP A 191 2.86 -15.73 -14.37
C ASP A 191 2.49 -16.88 -15.32
N HIS A 192 1.18 -17.11 -15.49
CA HIS A 192 0.61 -18.20 -16.28
C HIS A 192 -0.36 -17.65 -17.34
N PRO A 193 -0.45 -18.24 -18.55
CA PRO A 193 -1.37 -17.77 -19.60
C PRO A 193 -2.84 -17.68 -19.17
N ASP A 194 -3.30 -18.60 -18.33
CA ASP A 194 -4.68 -18.63 -17.81
C ASP A 194 -4.91 -17.69 -16.60
N ALA A 195 -3.90 -16.97 -16.13
CA ALA A 195 -4.10 -15.96 -15.10
C ALA A 195 -4.70 -14.70 -15.72
N GLN A 196 -5.53 -13.98 -14.95
CA GLN A 196 -6.06 -12.70 -15.39
C GLN A 196 -4.91 -11.78 -15.87
N PRO A 197 -5.06 -11.07 -17.00
CA PRO A 197 -3.99 -10.27 -17.60
C PRO A 197 -3.27 -9.35 -16.62
N GLU A 198 -3.99 -8.67 -15.73
CA GLU A 198 -3.41 -7.73 -14.77
C GLU A 198 -2.52 -8.41 -13.71
N ILE A 199 -2.95 -9.51 -13.10
CA ILE A 199 -2.11 -10.22 -12.11
C ILE A 199 -0.94 -10.92 -12.80
N ARG A 200 -1.14 -11.38 -14.03
CA ARG A 200 -0.07 -11.94 -14.86
C ARG A 200 0.99 -10.90 -15.17
N ARG A 201 0.59 -9.70 -15.58
CA ARG A 201 1.52 -8.61 -15.90
C ARG A 201 2.41 -8.28 -14.71
N ILE A 202 1.83 -8.09 -13.52
CA ILE A 202 2.63 -7.77 -12.33
C ILE A 202 3.49 -8.95 -11.88
N ALA A 203 2.99 -10.19 -11.95
CA ALA A 203 3.79 -11.37 -11.61
C ALA A 203 5.02 -11.49 -12.53
N GLY A 204 4.86 -11.29 -13.84
CA GLY A 204 5.96 -11.27 -14.79
C GLY A 204 7.00 -10.19 -14.47
N LEU A 205 6.58 -8.96 -14.20
CA LEU A 205 7.48 -7.85 -13.83
C LEU A 205 8.23 -8.13 -12.52
N MET A 206 7.53 -8.66 -11.52
CA MET A 206 8.15 -9.03 -10.24
C MET A 206 9.17 -10.16 -10.43
N ARG A 207 8.87 -11.16 -11.26
CA ARG A 207 9.77 -12.26 -11.58
C ARG A 207 11.01 -11.78 -12.31
N GLU A 208 10.85 -10.89 -13.29
CA GLU A 208 11.95 -10.27 -14.05
C GLU A 208 12.87 -9.46 -13.14
N ALA A 209 12.30 -8.60 -12.28
CA ALA A 209 13.06 -7.83 -11.31
C ALA A 209 13.83 -8.75 -10.32
N TRP A 210 13.17 -9.82 -9.86
CA TRP A 210 13.77 -10.81 -8.98
C TRP A 210 14.90 -11.61 -9.67
N SER A 211 14.68 -12.09 -10.90
CA SER A 211 15.67 -12.90 -11.63
C SER A 211 16.89 -12.08 -12.07
N SER A 212 16.70 -10.78 -12.31
CA SER A 212 17.77 -9.86 -12.73
C SER A 212 18.59 -9.31 -11.56
N SER A 213 18.14 -9.53 -10.33
CA SER A 213 18.84 -9.08 -9.11
C SER A 213 19.86 -10.11 -8.65
N GLU A 214 21.01 -9.62 -8.17
CA GLU A 214 22.05 -10.42 -7.52
C GLU A 214 21.94 -10.27 -6.00
N PRO A 215 21.67 -11.35 -5.23
CA PRO A 215 21.48 -11.24 -3.79
C PRO A 215 22.80 -10.98 -3.06
N ALA A 216 22.79 -10.04 -2.13
CA ALA A 216 23.91 -9.80 -1.23
C ALA A 216 24.08 -10.97 -0.24
N ARG A 217 25.29 -11.51 -0.11
CA ARG A 217 25.59 -12.52 0.90
C ARG A 217 25.62 -11.88 2.28
N LEU A 218 24.82 -12.43 3.21
CA LEU A 218 24.83 -11.99 4.60
C LEU A 218 25.43 -13.07 5.50
N ALA A 219 26.24 -12.65 6.47
CA ALA A 219 26.75 -13.49 7.54
C ALA A 219 25.72 -13.70 8.65
N TRP A 220 25.99 -14.63 9.56
CA TRP A 220 25.20 -14.77 10.79
C TRP A 220 25.28 -13.49 11.62
N GLY A 221 24.12 -12.97 12.03
CA GLY A 221 24.03 -11.72 12.79
C GLY A 221 23.89 -10.46 11.93
N GLU A 222 24.00 -10.56 10.60
CA GLU A 222 23.69 -9.43 9.70
C GLU A 222 22.19 -9.40 9.35
N TRP A 223 21.73 -8.26 8.80
CA TRP A 223 20.32 -8.02 8.51
C TRP A 223 20.03 -7.79 7.03
N HIS A 224 18.97 -8.45 6.56
CA HIS A 224 18.21 -8.01 5.40
C HIS A 224 17.38 -6.78 5.80
N LEU A 225 17.69 -5.62 5.22
CA LEU A 225 17.09 -4.32 5.56
C LEU A 225 16.53 -3.63 4.31
N PRO A 226 15.26 -3.90 3.94
CA PRO A 226 14.62 -3.19 2.84
C PRO A 226 14.61 -1.68 3.07
N LEU A 227 14.83 -0.92 2.00
CA LEU A 227 14.76 0.55 2.02
C LEU A 227 15.82 1.22 2.93
N VAL A 228 16.91 0.53 3.25
CA VAL A 228 18.08 1.09 3.92
C VAL A 228 19.26 1.05 2.95
N ASP A 229 20.00 2.14 2.83
CA ASP A 229 21.21 2.21 2.00
C ASP A 229 22.44 2.70 2.78
N GLU A 230 23.58 2.80 2.09
CA GLU A 230 24.86 3.19 2.68
C GLU A 230 24.85 4.58 3.33
N SER A 231 24.01 5.50 2.84
CA SER A 231 23.90 6.83 3.44
C SER A 231 23.25 6.79 4.82
N ASP A 232 22.35 5.84 5.06
CA ASP A 232 21.77 5.63 6.39
C ASP A 232 22.80 4.97 7.32
N ARG A 233 23.53 3.95 6.82
CA ARG A 233 24.52 3.20 7.61
C ARG A 233 25.66 4.07 8.13
N GLY A 234 26.07 5.08 7.35
CA GLY A 234 27.12 6.03 7.72
C GLY A 234 26.62 7.27 8.48
N SER A 235 25.32 7.38 8.76
CA SER A 235 24.76 8.56 9.41
C SER A 235 25.13 8.63 10.89
N PRO A 236 25.53 9.81 11.41
CA PRO A 236 25.80 9.99 12.84
C PRO A 236 24.53 9.88 13.72
N GLU A 237 23.34 9.92 13.12
CA GLU A 237 22.06 9.71 13.83
C GLU A 237 21.81 8.23 14.18
N ILE A 238 22.54 7.31 13.54
CA ILE A 238 22.44 5.87 13.78
C ILE A 238 23.46 5.48 14.84
N ALA A 239 22.98 5.11 16.04
CA ALA A 239 23.85 4.69 17.13
C ALA A 239 24.12 3.18 17.11
N THR A 240 23.16 2.40 16.63
CA THR A 240 23.20 0.93 16.66
C THR A 240 22.65 0.31 15.37
N GLU A 241 23.00 -0.95 15.13
CA GLU A 241 22.41 -1.72 14.02
C GLU A 241 20.89 -1.89 14.17
N ILE A 242 20.39 -1.93 15.41
CA ILE A 242 18.95 -1.97 15.67
C ILE A 242 18.24 -0.70 15.21
N ASP A 243 18.89 0.46 15.25
CA ASP A 243 18.29 1.69 14.73
C ASP A 243 18.04 1.56 13.22
N LEU A 244 18.93 0.91 12.47
CA LEU A 244 18.70 0.61 11.05
C LEU A 244 17.54 -0.37 10.83
N VAL A 245 17.36 -1.35 11.72
CA VAL A 245 16.20 -2.26 11.69
C VAL A 245 14.90 -1.48 11.89
N LYS A 246 14.89 -0.56 12.86
CA LYS A 246 13.75 0.32 13.12
C LYS A 246 13.46 1.23 11.92
N VAL A 247 14.49 1.86 11.34
CA VAL A 247 14.37 2.68 10.13
C VAL A 247 13.75 1.86 8.99
N SER A 248 14.26 0.66 8.73
CA SER A 248 13.74 -0.23 7.69
C SER A 248 12.25 -0.57 7.92
N ALA A 249 11.88 -0.95 9.14
CA ALA A 249 10.48 -1.24 9.49
C ALA A 249 9.57 -0.01 9.36
N GLY A 250 10.02 1.17 9.85
CA GLY A 250 9.30 2.44 9.72
C GLY A 250 9.05 2.82 8.26
N ARG A 251 10.07 2.70 7.40
CA ARG A 251 9.93 2.94 5.96
C ARG A 251 9.00 1.93 5.29
N CYS A 252 9.08 0.65 5.67
CA CYS A 252 8.14 -0.38 5.19
C CYS A 252 6.69 -0.12 5.64
N ALA A 253 6.44 0.65 6.70
CA ALA A 253 5.09 1.02 7.10
C ALA A 253 4.50 2.15 6.23
N ARG A 254 5.35 2.97 5.60
CA ARG A 254 4.95 4.16 4.83
C ARG A 254 4.48 3.88 3.40
N VAL A 255 4.20 2.63 3.02
CA VAL A 255 3.85 2.14 1.64
C VAL A 255 2.85 3.03 0.87
N SER A 256 2.11 3.92 1.52
CA SER A 256 1.07 4.78 0.91
C SER A 256 1.38 6.26 0.69
N TYR A 257 2.64 6.71 0.54
CA TYR A 257 2.92 8.15 0.33
C TYR A 257 3.75 8.57 -0.89
N LEU A 258 3.93 7.72 -1.90
CA LEU A 258 4.40 8.15 -3.23
C LEU A 258 5.72 8.96 -3.21
N THR A 259 6.53 8.79 -2.18
CA THR A 259 7.87 9.34 -2.12
C THR A 259 8.76 8.48 -1.20
N HIS A 260 9.38 7.44 -1.77
CA HIS A 260 10.75 7.12 -1.32
C HIS A 260 11.72 8.28 -1.67
N ALA A 261 11.24 9.24 -2.48
CA ALA A 261 11.77 10.59 -2.64
C ALA A 261 11.40 11.56 -1.49
N GLY A 262 10.81 11.06 -0.39
CA GLY A 262 10.36 11.88 0.73
C GLY A 262 11.57 12.29 1.56
N LYS A 263 11.40 13.26 2.46
CA LYS A 263 12.47 13.62 3.41
C LYS A 263 12.87 12.35 4.17
N ARG A 264 14.10 11.86 3.94
CA ARG A 264 14.69 10.73 4.67
C ARG A 264 15.06 11.22 6.06
N ASP A 265 14.11 11.07 6.96
CA ASP A 265 14.21 11.54 8.33
C ASP A 265 14.32 10.30 9.22
N LEU A 266 15.55 9.93 9.58
CA LEU A 266 15.85 8.69 10.30
C LEU A 266 15.16 8.67 11.65
N ALA A 267 15.16 9.80 12.36
CA ALA A 267 14.45 9.95 13.63
C ALA A 267 12.95 9.70 13.48
N ALA A 268 12.31 10.26 12.44
CA ALA A 268 10.89 10.04 12.19
C ALA A 268 10.55 8.60 11.78
N ASP A 269 11.48 7.88 11.15
CA ASP A 269 11.31 6.46 10.82
C ASP A 269 11.42 5.58 12.08
N ILE A 270 12.36 5.89 12.98
CA ILE A 270 12.50 5.24 14.29
C ILE A 270 11.27 5.50 15.18
N GLU A 271 10.79 6.74 15.23
CA GLU A 271 9.60 7.12 15.99
C GLU A 271 8.36 6.37 15.48
N LEU A 272 8.17 6.31 14.15
CA LEU A 272 7.08 5.55 13.55
C LEU A 272 7.17 4.06 13.90
N HIS A 273 8.37 3.48 13.87
CA HIS A 273 8.59 2.11 14.33
C HIS A 273 8.12 1.92 15.78
N ASP A 274 8.54 2.78 16.69
CA ASP A 274 8.24 2.63 18.12
C ASP A 274 6.72 2.74 18.38
N GLN A 275 6.03 3.64 17.67
CA GLN A 275 4.56 3.74 17.69
C GLN A 275 3.88 2.45 17.19
N LEU A 276 4.40 1.82 16.14
CA LEU A 276 3.84 0.57 15.59
C LEU A 276 3.96 -0.59 16.58
N VAL A 277 5.08 -0.66 17.30
CA VAL A 277 5.28 -1.66 18.35
C VAL A 277 4.30 -1.44 19.49
N GLU A 278 4.17 -0.20 19.97
CA GLU A 278 3.25 0.17 21.04
C GLU A 278 1.79 -0.12 20.68
N SER A 279 1.38 0.18 19.45
CA SER A 279 0.01 -0.03 18.97
C SER A 279 -0.28 -1.46 18.49
N GLY A 280 0.69 -2.38 18.54
CA GLY A 280 0.52 -3.76 18.07
C GLY A 280 0.44 -3.92 16.54
N HIS A 281 0.83 -2.90 15.76
CA HIS A 281 0.82 -2.92 14.29
C HIS A 281 2.09 -3.57 13.73
N MET A 282 2.15 -4.89 13.84
CA MET A 282 3.39 -5.66 13.67
C MET A 282 3.78 -6.04 12.23
N SER A 283 2.92 -5.79 11.22
CA SER A 283 3.23 -6.21 9.84
C SER A 283 4.52 -5.60 9.26
N PRO A 284 4.83 -4.29 9.46
CA PRO A 284 6.06 -3.70 8.91
C PRO A 284 7.34 -4.33 9.46
N LEU A 285 7.27 -4.90 10.67
CA LEU A 285 8.39 -5.55 11.34
C LEU A 285 8.68 -6.95 10.77
N GLU A 286 7.85 -7.47 9.85
CA GLU A 286 8.12 -8.73 9.18
C GLU A 286 9.16 -8.63 8.06
N HIS A 287 9.40 -7.42 7.53
CA HIS A 287 10.29 -7.24 6.38
C HIS A 287 11.79 -7.30 6.76
N PRO A 288 12.26 -6.64 7.82
CA PRO A 288 13.64 -6.82 8.27
C PRO A 288 13.84 -8.22 8.85
N ALA A 289 14.92 -8.91 8.48
CA ALA A 289 15.17 -10.27 8.95
C ALA A 289 16.66 -10.60 9.05
N GLN A 290 17.00 -11.54 9.92
CA GLN A 290 18.37 -12.10 10.01
C GLN A 290 18.41 -13.55 9.52
N PRO A 291 19.53 -13.99 8.92
CA PRO A 291 19.81 -15.39 8.72
C PRO A 291 19.75 -16.13 10.07
N ILE A 292 19.15 -17.32 10.09
CA ILE A 292 19.23 -18.23 11.25
C ILE A 292 20.04 -19.47 10.89
N GLY A 293 20.96 -19.83 11.80
CA GLY A 293 21.78 -21.02 11.65
C GLY A 293 20.97 -22.31 11.80
N PRO A 294 21.58 -23.45 11.47
CA PRO A 294 20.94 -24.75 11.60
C PRO A 294 20.60 -25.01 13.07
N SER A 295 19.33 -25.26 13.39
CA SER A 295 18.92 -25.70 14.72
C SER A 295 18.61 -27.21 14.71
N GLY A 296 19.63 -28.04 14.92
CA GLY A 296 19.46 -29.49 15.08
C GLY A 296 18.91 -30.20 13.84
N ALA A 297 18.10 -31.24 14.05
CA ALA A 297 17.70 -32.23 13.03
C ALA A 297 16.71 -31.72 11.96
N GLU A 298 16.12 -30.52 12.13
CA GLU A 298 15.14 -29.92 11.21
C GLU A 298 15.69 -28.63 10.56
N SER A 299 16.87 -28.71 9.95
CA SER A 299 17.37 -27.66 9.05
C SER A 299 16.93 -27.95 7.61
N PRO A 300 16.36 -26.98 6.86
CA PRO A 300 16.25 -25.56 7.22
C PRO A 300 15.01 -25.23 8.04
N VAL A 301 15.21 -24.36 9.04
CA VAL A 301 14.19 -23.98 10.01
C VAL A 301 13.27 -22.92 9.40
N TRP A 302 11.96 -23.18 9.45
CA TRP A 302 10.94 -22.16 9.16
C TRP A 302 10.69 -21.30 10.41
N ARG A 303 10.71 -19.97 10.26
CA ARG A 303 10.21 -19.04 11.28
C ARG A 303 9.22 -18.06 10.69
N GLY A 304 7.94 -18.27 11.00
CA GLY A 304 6.85 -17.55 10.34
C GLY A 304 6.82 -17.93 8.86
N ASN A 305 6.87 -16.92 7.99
CA ASN A 305 6.79 -17.09 6.54
C ASN A 305 8.13 -17.37 5.86
N PHE A 306 9.25 -17.38 6.59
CA PHE A 306 10.58 -17.46 5.98
C PHE A 306 11.32 -18.73 6.36
N LYS A 307 11.98 -19.33 5.36
CA LYS A 307 12.86 -20.49 5.49
C LYS A 307 14.30 -20.06 5.64
N GLY A 308 14.97 -20.42 6.74
CA GLY A 308 16.37 -20.03 7.00
C GLY A 308 16.55 -18.56 7.44
N TRP A 309 15.45 -17.86 7.74
CA TRP A 309 15.46 -16.48 8.23
C TRP A 309 14.54 -16.29 9.42
N CYS A 310 14.84 -15.31 10.27
CA CYS A 310 13.99 -14.88 11.37
C CYS A 310 13.67 -13.40 11.20
N ALA A 311 12.41 -13.10 10.90
CA ALA A 311 11.89 -11.74 10.82
C ALA A 311 12.03 -11.01 12.17
N TYR A 312 12.29 -9.71 12.13
CA TYR A 312 12.44 -8.87 13.31
C TYR A 312 11.21 -8.93 14.22
N ARG A 313 10.01 -9.02 13.65
CA ARG A 313 8.74 -9.23 14.35
C ARG A 313 8.80 -10.35 15.39
N LYS A 314 9.49 -11.46 15.09
CA LYS A 314 9.64 -12.63 15.98
C LYS A 314 10.48 -12.36 17.24
N ARG A 315 11.15 -11.22 17.28
CA ARG A 315 11.94 -10.75 18.45
C ARG A 315 11.13 -9.80 19.34
N ILE A 316 9.95 -9.37 18.89
CA ILE A 316 9.06 -8.53 19.68
C ILE A 316 8.32 -9.40 20.69
N ARG A 317 8.48 -9.06 21.96
CA ARG A 317 7.83 -9.75 23.07
C ARG A 317 6.31 -9.66 22.88
N GLY A 318 5.64 -10.80 22.80
CA GLY A 318 4.17 -10.85 22.76
C GLY A 318 3.56 -10.68 21.38
N GLU A 319 4.35 -10.68 20.31
CA GLU A 319 3.84 -10.46 18.95
C GLU A 319 2.72 -11.41 18.50
N ALA A 320 2.69 -12.63 19.04
CA ALA A 320 1.68 -13.64 18.72
C ALA A 320 0.45 -13.58 19.64
N ASN A 321 0.61 -13.06 20.86
CA ASN A 321 -0.46 -12.92 21.84
C ASN A 321 -0.15 -11.76 22.79
N PRO A 322 -0.45 -10.51 22.39
CA PRO A 322 -0.09 -9.32 23.16
C PRO A 322 -0.83 -9.26 24.51
N LEU A 323 -2.01 -9.88 24.60
CA LEU A 323 -2.84 -9.91 25.81
C LEU A 323 -2.40 -10.97 26.83
N ALA A 324 -1.68 -12.01 26.42
CA ALA A 324 -1.17 -13.04 27.33
C ALA A 324 0.04 -12.60 28.15
N GLN A 325 0.54 -11.38 27.95
CA GLN A 325 1.71 -10.84 28.63
C GLN A 325 1.35 -9.99 29.85
N GLY A 326 0.43 -10.48 30.68
CA GLY A 326 0.34 -10.15 32.11
C GLY A 326 0.36 -8.67 32.48
N THR A 327 -0.70 -7.95 32.13
CA THR A 327 -1.45 -7.20 33.15
C THR A 327 -2.87 -7.73 33.10
N ILE A 328 -3.42 -8.00 34.28
CA ILE A 328 -4.80 -8.42 34.49
C ILE A 328 -5.69 -7.30 33.91
N PHE A 329 -6.12 -7.44 32.66
CA PHE A 329 -7.41 -6.92 32.26
C PHE A 329 -8.37 -8.08 32.50
N GLU A 330 -9.08 -8.03 33.63
CA GLU A 330 -10.29 -8.83 33.76
C GLU A 330 -11.15 -8.52 32.54
N LEU A 331 -11.68 -9.58 31.92
CA LEU A 331 -12.58 -9.50 30.76
C LEU A 331 -13.86 -8.68 31.05
N ASP A 332 -14.01 -8.17 32.29
CA ASP A 332 -15.09 -7.31 32.77
C ASP A 332 -14.89 -5.81 32.41
N ASP A 333 -13.72 -5.37 31.94
CA ASP A 333 -13.51 -3.98 31.48
C ASP A 333 -14.02 -3.70 30.04
N LEU A 334 -14.67 -4.69 29.40
CA LEU A 334 -15.41 -4.51 28.14
C LEU A 334 -16.85 -4.01 28.37
N GLU A 335 -17.12 -3.28 29.45
CA GLU A 335 -18.31 -2.44 29.50
C GLU A 335 -18.17 -1.32 28.45
N LEU A 336 -18.89 -1.50 27.35
CA LEU A 336 -19.27 -0.46 26.40
C LEU A 336 -19.72 0.79 27.17
N LYS A 337 -18.81 1.74 27.39
CA LYS A 337 -19.15 3.05 27.94
C LYS A 337 -20.26 3.64 27.06
N PRO A 338 -21.44 3.97 27.61
CA PRO A 338 -22.47 4.63 26.84
C PRO A 338 -21.87 5.96 26.37
N ARG A 339 -21.98 6.20 25.05
CA ARG A 339 -21.63 7.49 24.43
C ARG A 339 -22.26 8.58 25.29
N ARG A 340 -21.45 9.52 25.80
CA ARG A 340 -21.94 10.71 26.50
C ARG A 340 -23.07 11.31 25.68
N GLY A 341 -24.29 11.22 26.23
CA GLY A 341 -25.45 11.88 25.69
C GLY A 341 -25.16 13.37 25.58
N GLY A 342 -25.33 13.92 24.38
CA GLY A 342 -25.49 15.35 24.20
C GLY A 342 -26.68 15.79 25.05
N SER A 343 -26.44 16.82 25.85
CA SER A 343 -27.44 17.47 26.69
C SER A 343 -28.67 17.87 25.86
N GLN A 344 -29.80 17.20 26.07
CA GLN A 344 -31.10 17.85 25.88
C GLN A 344 -31.45 18.59 27.17
N GLY A 345 -31.87 19.84 26.98
CA GLY A 345 -31.92 20.86 28.02
C GLY A 345 -33.11 20.81 28.97
N LYS A 346 -33.13 21.85 29.80
CA LYS A 346 -34.27 22.45 30.51
C LYS A 346 -33.87 23.90 30.79
N ALA A 347 -34.71 24.90 30.91
CA ALA A 347 -36.09 25.21 30.56
C ALA A 347 -36.33 26.60 31.17
N ALA A 348 -37.11 27.44 30.51
CA ALA A 348 -37.96 28.50 31.06
C ALA A 348 -37.46 29.33 32.27
N ALA A 349 -37.18 30.62 32.00
CA ALA A 349 -37.86 31.76 32.63
C ALA A 349 -37.90 32.89 31.61
#